data_AF-A0A318R0J8-F1
#
_entry.id   AF-A0A318R0J8-F1
#
_cell.length_a   1.000
_cell.length_b   1.000
_cell.length_c   1.000
_cell.angle_alpha   90.00
_cell.angle_beta   90.00
_cell.angle_gamma   90.00
#
_symmetry.space_group_name_H-M   'P 1'
#
loop_
_entity.id
_entity.type
_entity.pdbx_description
1 polymer ?
#
loop_
_entity_poly.entity_id
_entity_poly.type
_entity_poly.pdbx_seq_one_letter_code
_entity_poly.pdbx_strand_id
1 'polypeptide(L)' 'MAKITIDGKDYDTDSFSDDAKKNFASLQFVQTEINRLQSLLAVAKTAQVAYSTALKNAVES' A
#
# COMPACT_ATOMS: atom_id res chain seq x y z
N MET A 1 12.88 -0.14 23.98
CA MET A 1 12.61 1.05 23.14
C MET A 1 12.51 0.62 21.69
N ALA A 2 11.39 -0.01 21.32
CA ALA A 2 11.06 -0.11 19.91
C ALA A 2 10.60 1.28 19.46
N LYS A 3 11.32 1.87 18.50
CA LYS A 3 10.96 3.16 17.91
C LYS A 3 10.22 2.89 16.60
N ILE A 4 9.09 3.56 16.44
CA ILE A 4 8.31 3.52 15.20
C ILE A 4 8.21 4.95 14.66
N THR A 5 8.29 5.08 13.35
CA THR A 5 8.11 6.38 12.70
C THR A 5 6.68 6.46 12.17
N ILE A 6 5.89 7.41 12.67
CA ILE A 6 4.55 7.74 12.16
C ILE A 6 4.62 9.19 11.67
N ASP A 7 4.21 9.46 10.43
CA ASP A 7 4.22 10.80 9.82
C ASP A 7 5.57 11.55 9.92
N GLY A 8 6.69 10.81 9.84
CA GLY A 8 8.04 11.36 9.94
C GLY A 8 8.48 11.74 11.35
N LYS A 9 7.66 11.43 12.37
CA LYS A 9 8.04 11.56 13.79
C LYS A 9 8.32 10.21 14.39
N ASP A 10 9.41 10.12 15.13
CA ASP A 10 9.76 8.93 15.88
C ASP A 10 9.01 8.90 17.21
N TYR A 11 8.35 7.78 17.47
CA TYR A 11 7.62 7.51 18.69
C TYR A 11 8.22 6.30 19.39
N ASP A 12 8.40 6.39 20.71
CA ASP A 12 8.75 5.24 21.52
C ASP A 12 7.49 4.45 21.84
N THR A 13 7.39 3.22 21.31
CA THR A 13 6.22 2.36 21.53
C THR A 13 6.05 1.97 23.00
N ASP A 14 7.12 2.06 23.80
CA ASP A 14 7.07 1.75 25.22
C ASP A 14 6.29 2.83 26.00
N SER A 15 6.18 4.04 25.43
CA SER A 15 5.40 5.16 25.98
C SER A 15 3.91 5.13 25.61
N PHE A 16 3.49 4.17 24.78
CA PHE A 16 2.11 4.11 24.29
C PHE A 16 1.17 3.51 25.33
N SER A 17 0.00 4.11 25.47
CA SER A 17 -1.12 3.47 26.16
C SER A 17 -1.55 2.19 25.43
N ASP A 18 -2.23 1.29 26.12
CA ASP A 18 -2.70 0.03 25.52
C ASP A 18 -3.65 0.28 24.33
N ASP A 19 -4.46 1.32 24.39
CA ASP A 19 -5.33 1.72 23.29
C ASP A 19 -4.54 2.27 22.10
N ALA A 20 -3.47 3.03 22.33
CA ALA A 20 -2.58 3.49 21.27
C ALA A 20 -1.88 2.31 20.57
N LYS A 21 -1.46 1.28 21.32
CA LYS A 21 -0.87 0.06 20.75
C LYS A 21 -1.86 -0.72 19.88
N LYS A 22 -3.12 -0.85 20.30
CA LYS A 22 -4.18 -1.50 19.50
C LYS A 22 -4.47 -0.76 18.20
N ASN A 23 -4.60 0.58 18.28
CA ASN A 23 -4.81 1.41 17.10
C ASN A 23 -3.62 1.35 16.15
N PHE A 24 -2.40 1.34 16.69
CA PHE A 24 -1.19 1.20 15.89
C PHE A 24 -1.14 -0.13 15.12
N ALA A 25 -1.44 -1.25 15.78
CA ALA A 25 -1.51 -2.55 15.11
C ALA A 25 -2.56 -2.56 13.98
N SER A 26 -3.71 -1.93 14.22
CA SER A 26 -4.76 -1.78 13.19
C SER A 26 -4.29 -0.92 12.01
N LEU A 27 -3.58 0.18 12.27
CA LEU A 27 -2.99 1.03 11.23
C LEU A 27 -1.94 0.29 10.40
N GLN A 28 -1.05 -0.48 11.04
CA GLN A 28 -0.08 -1.31 10.33
C GLN A 28 -0.76 -2.30 9.39
N PHE A 29 -1.80 -2.99 9.87
CA PHE A 29 -2.58 -3.92 9.06
C PHE A 29 -3.18 -3.23 7.83
N VAL A 30 -3.85 -2.09 8.02
CA VAL A 30 -4.44 -1.31 6.91
C VAL A 30 -3.37 -0.86 5.92
N GLN A 31 -2.21 -0.41 6.40
CA GLN A 31 -1.11 0.01 5.53
C GLN A 31 -0.57 -1.13 4.67
N THR A 32 -0.41 -2.32 5.25
CA THR A 32 -0.03 -3.53 4.50
C THR A 32 -1.06 -3.84 3.40
N GLU A 33 -2.34 -3.74 3.71
CA GLU A 33 -3.40 -4.01 2.73
C GLU A 33 -3.44 -2.96 1.62
N ILE A 34 -3.23 -1.68 1.93
CA ILE A 34 -3.10 -0.62 0.92
C ILE A 34 -1.94 -0.93 -0.04
N ASN A 35 -0.77 -1.32 0.49
CA ASN A 35 0.39 -1.65 -0.35
C ASN A 35 0.12 -2.87 -1.25
N ARG A 36 -0.61 -3.87 -0.72
CA ARG A 36 -1.06 -5.04 -1.50
C ARG A 36 -1.97 -4.63 -2.65
N LEU A 37 -2.96 -3.78 -2.39
CA LEU A 37 -3.89 -3.27 -3.41
C LEU A 37 -3.17 -2.43 -4.48
N GLN A 38 -2.21 -1.58 -4.07
CA GLN A 38 -1.38 -0.82 -5.01
C GLN A 38 -0.55 -1.73 -5.93
N SER A 39 -0.04 -2.84 -5.40
CA SER A 39 0.69 -3.84 -6.19
C SER A 39 -0.21 -4.51 -7.23
N LEU A 40 -1.43 -4.91 -6.84
CA LEU A 40 -2.42 -5.46 -7.77
C LEU A 40 -2.85 -4.44 -8.83
N LEU A 41 -3.01 -3.18 -8.45
CA LEU A 41 -3.32 -2.09 -9.37
C LEU A 41 -2.20 -1.91 -10.42
N ALA A 42 -0.94 -2.02 -10.02
CA ALA A 42 0.18 -1.95 -10.95
C ALA A 42 0.13 -3.08 -12.00
N VAL A 43 -0.16 -4.32 -11.56
CA VAL A 43 -0.34 -5.47 -12.46
C VAL A 43 -1.49 -5.23 -13.45
N ALA A 44 -2.64 -4.76 -12.94
CA ALA A 44 -3.80 -4.47 -13.78
C ALA A 44 -3.51 -3.37 -14.82
N LYS A 45 -2.77 -2.32 -14.45
CA LYS A 45 -2.34 -1.27 -15.38
C LYS A 45 -1.44 -1.80 -16.49
N THR A 46 -0.49 -2.69 -16.17
CA THR A 46 0.36 -3.33 -17.19
C THR A 46 -0.48 -4.13 -18.20
N ALA A 47 -1.44 -4.93 -17.71
CA ALA A 47 -2.34 -5.68 -18.58
C ALA A 47 -3.21 -4.74 -19.45
N GLN A 48 -3.76 -3.68 -18.86
CA GLN A 48 -4.55 -2.67 -19.57
C GLN A 48 -3.76 -2.05 -20.73
N VAL A 49 -2.50 -1.67 -20.51
CA VAL A 49 -1.62 -1.12 -21.56
C VAL A 49 -1.38 -2.15 -22.66
N ALA A 50 -1.07 -3.40 -22.30
CA ALA A 50 -0.86 -4.47 -23.27
C ALA A 50 -2.09 -4.69 -24.18
N TYR A 51 -3.29 -4.75 -23.59
CA TYR A 51 -4.54 -4.89 -24.34
C TYR A 51 -4.85 -3.66 -25.20
N SER A 52 -4.58 -2.46 -24.69
CA SER A 52 -4.75 -1.23 -25.47
C SER A 52 -3.87 -1.23 -26.71
N THR A 53 -2.60 -1.61 -26.57
CA THR A 53 -1.66 -1.73 -27.70
C THR A 53 -2.09 -2.81 -28.68
N ALA A 54 -2.48 -4.00 -28.20
CA ALA A 54 -2.95 -5.08 -29.05
C ALA A 54 -4.20 -4.68 -29.87
N LEU A 55 -5.13 -3.96 -29.23
CA LEU A 55 -6.32 -3.44 -29.91
C LEU A 55 -5.95 -2.43 -31.00
N LYS A 56 -5.07 -1.47 -30.71
CA LYS A 56 -4.62 -0.47 -31.70
C LYS A 56 -4.03 -1.15 -32.94
N ASN A 57 -3.14 -2.10 -32.73
CA ASN A 57 -2.54 -2.85 -33.83
C ASN A 57 -3.61 -3.58 -34.66
N ALA A 58 -4.62 -4.17 -34.02
CA ALA A 58 -5.68 -4.91 -34.72
C ALA A 58 -6.63 -4.03 -35.55
N VAL A 59 -6.78 -2.75 -35.21
CA VAL A 59 -7.70 -1.83 -35.93
C VAL A 59 -7.00 -0.95 -36.97
N GLU A 60 -5.68 -0.79 -36.88
CA GLU A 60 -4.86 -0.06 -37.85
C GLU A 60 -4.29 -0.98 -38.96
N SER A 61 -4.45 -2.30 -38.82
CA SER A 61 -4.11 -3.33 -39.82
C SER A 61 -5.19 -3.47 -40.88
#